data_AF-A0A2G2QEV9-F1
#
_entry.id   AF-A0A2G2QEV9-F1
#
_cell.length_a   1.000
_cell.length_b   1.000
_cell.length_c   1.000
_cell.angle_alpha   90.00
_cell.angle_beta   90.00
_cell.angle_gamma   90.00
#
_symmetry.space_group_name_H-M   'P 1'
#
loop_
_entity.id
_entity.type
_entity.pdbx_description
1 polymer ?
#
loop_
_entity_poly.entity_id
_entity_poly.type
_entity_poly.pdbx_seq_one_letter_code
_entity_poly.pdbx_strand_id
1 'polypeptide(L)'
;MKITVEYESSWRNSFLDGNNNEPLPKVGRKFIGSMTSLKNPDNFIKRGVTLDTVMGIINRLIGDQRKLYQSRNEKNYFFYDIEPLVSFVDQPTVINNEMTYIRNITGSTDQESYAGAVKYDDPIFISDYSQEFWGVLKFSFDELCQFIVNGTKVVKENIISPLIISEQLDSLGKIKVVENEGIVELARTVLEKKFPDINYLDSKNKIKPAWFYFSSLYLQLQRLEERFDVSSARTKAGVIKGISKKNFTKKNFMGHYSTGGEKKVWGNPYIHEEFIKGEGKTKHLMTKASGTLEIILNINRDKAKEIKSMIDNAGVSSFYLGKKGLAYVSNVSTKEEK
;
A
#
# COMPACT_ATOMS: atom_id res chain seq x y z
N MET A 1 44.14 -4.96 -11.69
CA MET A 1 43.26 -4.36 -12.72
C MET A 1 42.32 -3.38 -12.03
N LYS A 2 42.05 -2.23 -12.65
CA LYS A 2 41.11 -1.22 -12.14
C LYS A 2 40.08 -0.84 -13.21
N ILE A 3 38.81 -0.84 -12.85
CA ILE A 3 37.69 -0.38 -13.68
C ILE A 3 37.07 0.83 -12.99
N THR A 4 37.03 1.97 -13.68
CA THR A 4 36.41 3.20 -13.20
C THR A 4 35.05 3.34 -13.86
N VAL A 5 33.99 3.41 -13.03
CA VAL A 5 32.61 3.61 -13.46
C VAL A 5 32.14 4.98 -12.99
N GLU A 6 31.80 5.86 -13.92
CA GLU A 6 31.13 7.12 -13.60
C GLU A 6 29.62 6.91 -13.62
N TYR A 7 28.91 7.52 -12.66
CA TYR A 7 27.48 7.39 -12.54
C TYR A 7 26.80 8.69 -12.11
N GLU A 8 25.55 8.84 -12.56
CA GLU A 8 24.71 9.99 -12.27
C GLU A 8 23.31 9.54 -11.83
N SER A 9 22.75 10.23 -10.84
CA SER A 9 21.35 10.08 -10.41
C SER A 9 20.94 8.65 -10.04
N SER A 10 21.87 7.88 -9.46
CA SER A 10 21.62 6.52 -8.96
C SER A 10 20.73 6.56 -7.72
N TRP A 11 19.61 5.81 -7.73
CA TRP A 11 18.70 5.76 -6.57
C TRP A 11 19.26 4.83 -5.49
N ARG A 12 19.38 5.35 -4.27
CA ARG A 12 19.94 4.67 -3.10
C ARG A 12 18.86 4.12 -2.15
N ASN A 13 17.70 3.70 -2.69
CA ASN A 13 16.59 3.13 -1.92
C ASN A 13 15.94 1.89 -2.55
N SER A 14 15.42 1.00 -1.69
CA SER A 14 14.53 -0.09 -2.07
C SER A 14 13.12 0.11 -1.53
N PHE A 15 12.12 -0.35 -2.29
CA PHE A 15 10.70 -0.30 -1.94
C PHE A 15 10.03 -1.66 -2.18
N LEU A 16 10.85 -2.70 -2.34
CA LEU A 16 10.42 -4.09 -2.45
C LEU A 16 11.02 -4.85 -1.28
N ASP A 17 10.18 -5.70 -0.70
CA ASP A 17 10.57 -6.69 0.31
C ASP A 17 11.29 -7.89 -0.35
N GLY A 18 11.95 -8.71 0.46
CA GLY A 18 12.68 -9.91 0.06
C GLY A 18 14.04 -9.64 -0.59
N ASN A 19 14.58 -10.66 -1.24
CA ASN A 19 15.95 -10.69 -1.77
C ASN A 19 15.97 -10.70 -3.31
N ASN A 20 16.94 -10.01 -3.91
CA ASN A 20 17.17 -10.06 -5.38
C ASN A 20 18.19 -11.14 -5.78
N ASN A 21 18.83 -11.77 -4.79
CA ASN A 21 19.77 -12.88 -4.97
C ASN A 21 19.09 -14.26 -4.95
N GLU A 22 17.77 -14.30 -5.11
CA GLU A 22 16.95 -15.51 -5.09
C GLU A 22 15.94 -15.50 -6.26
N PRO A 23 15.38 -16.67 -6.63
CA PRO A 23 14.29 -16.75 -7.59
C PRO A 23 13.11 -15.85 -7.20
N LEU A 24 12.50 -15.20 -8.20
CA LEU A 24 11.33 -14.36 -7.95
C LEU A 24 10.13 -15.25 -7.52
N PRO A 25 9.38 -14.86 -6.48
CA PRO A 25 8.12 -15.52 -6.17
C PRO A 25 7.13 -15.43 -7.34
N LYS A 26 6.22 -16.41 -7.48
CA LYS A 26 5.22 -16.47 -8.56
C LYS A 26 4.35 -15.20 -8.66
N VAL A 27 4.03 -14.60 -7.52
CA VAL A 27 3.22 -13.37 -7.43
C VAL A 27 4.07 -12.08 -7.44
N GLY A 28 5.37 -12.19 -7.68
CA GLY A 28 6.32 -11.09 -7.57
C GLY A 28 6.70 -10.76 -6.12
N ARG A 29 7.52 -9.72 -5.95
CA ARG A 29 7.93 -9.22 -4.63
C ARG A 29 6.91 -8.23 -4.09
N LYS A 30 6.69 -8.25 -2.77
CA LYS A 30 5.77 -7.35 -2.10
C LYS A 30 6.28 -5.90 -2.17
N PHE A 31 5.41 -5.00 -2.64
CA PHE A 31 5.66 -3.56 -2.62
C PHE A 31 5.42 -3.00 -1.22
N ILE A 32 6.42 -2.32 -0.66
CA ILE A 32 6.41 -1.76 0.70
C ILE A 32 6.63 -0.24 0.71
N GLY A 33 6.54 0.41 -0.46
CA GLY A 33 6.74 1.86 -0.61
C GLY A 33 5.50 2.73 -0.40
N SER A 34 4.37 2.17 0.06
CA SER A 34 3.17 2.97 0.34
C SER A 34 3.36 3.89 1.55
N MET A 35 2.71 5.06 1.61
CA MET A 35 2.83 5.96 2.77
C MET A 35 2.47 5.26 4.09
N THR A 36 1.48 4.37 4.09
CA THR A 36 1.11 3.59 5.29
C THR A 36 2.18 2.58 5.65
N SER A 37 2.75 1.89 4.66
CA SER A 37 3.85 0.93 4.88
C SER A 37 5.11 1.63 5.41
N LEU A 38 5.43 2.80 4.87
CA LEU A 38 6.58 3.60 5.27
C LEU A 38 6.44 4.22 6.65
N LYS A 39 5.29 4.12 7.34
CA LYS A 39 5.22 4.46 8.77
C LYS A 39 6.04 3.51 9.63
N ASN A 40 6.24 2.26 9.18
CA ASN A 40 7.21 1.37 9.79
C ASN A 40 8.62 1.74 9.27
N PRO A 41 9.56 2.15 10.14
CA PRO A 41 10.90 2.54 9.74
C PRO A 41 11.66 1.44 8.98
N ASP A 42 11.41 0.17 9.28
CA ASP A 42 12.07 -0.97 8.62
C ASP A 42 11.77 -1.04 7.11
N ASN A 43 10.63 -0.47 6.69
CA ASN A 43 10.25 -0.42 5.28
C ASN A 43 10.94 0.71 4.51
N PHE A 44 11.57 1.68 5.20
CA PHE A 44 12.34 2.74 4.58
C PHE A 44 13.79 2.28 4.33
N ILE A 45 13.99 1.54 3.24
CA ILE A 45 15.26 0.85 2.98
C ILE A 45 16.23 1.77 2.23
N LYS A 46 17.30 2.20 2.89
CA LYS A 46 18.48 2.82 2.26
C LYS A 46 19.43 1.74 1.74
N ARG A 47 20.11 2.00 0.61
CA ARG A 47 21.05 1.07 -0.04
C ARG A 47 22.32 1.79 -0.43
N GLY A 48 23.47 1.18 -0.10
CA GLY A 48 24.78 1.55 -0.63
C GLY A 48 25.22 0.59 -1.75
N VAL A 49 26.35 0.88 -2.38
CA VAL A 49 27.03 -0.09 -3.25
C VAL A 49 27.59 -1.21 -2.36
N THR A 50 27.32 -2.45 -2.75
CA THR A 50 27.82 -3.65 -2.09
C THR A 50 28.62 -4.50 -3.08
N LEU A 51 29.31 -5.54 -2.59
CA LEU A 51 29.98 -6.50 -3.46
C LEU A 51 29.02 -7.10 -4.50
N ASP A 52 27.78 -7.44 -4.12
CA ASP A 52 26.76 -7.92 -5.07
C ASP A 52 26.47 -6.90 -6.19
N THR A 53 26.46 -5.61 -5.86
CA THR A 53 26.25 -4.56 -6.86
C THR A 53 27.42 -4.54 -7.85
N VAL A 54 28.65 -4.60 -7.33
CA VAL A 54 29.88 -4.63 -8.12
C VAL A 54 29.97 -5.88 -8.99
N MET A 55 29.71 -7.06 -8.44
CA MET A 55 29.73 -8.31 -9.19
C MET A 55 28.64 -8.34 -10.27
N GLY A 56 27.47 -7.77 -10.00
CA GLY A 56 26.44 -7.59 -11.01
C GLY A 56 26.92 -6.72 -12.19
N ILE A 57 27.66 -5.64 -11.91
CA ILE A 57 28.24 -4.77 -12.94
C ILE A 57 29.29 -5.53 -13.75
N ILE A 58 30.27 -6.17 -13.12
CA ILE A 58 31.35 -6.84 -13.85
C ILE A 58 30.80 -7.99 -14.71
N ASN A 59 29.83 -8.76 -14.21
CA ASN A 59 29.12 -9.78 -15.01
C ASN A 59 28.38 -9.16 -16.20
N ARG A 60 27.69 -8.03 -15.97
CA ARG A 60 26.99 -7.31 -17.04
C ARG A 60 27.95 -6.80 -18.11
N LEU A 61 29.13 -6.31 -17.71
CA LEU A 61 30.16 -5.75 -18.61
C LEU A 61 30.76 -6.81 -19.54
N ILE A 62 30.92 -8.05 -19.10
CA ILE A 62 31.34 -9.17 -19.97
C ILE A 62 30.18 -9.80 -20.76
N GLY A 63 28.98 -9.22 -20.68
CA GLY A 63 27.83 -9.62 -21.48
C GLY A 63 26.91 -10.68 -20.84
N ASP A 64 27.08 -11.06 -19.56
CA ASP A 64 26.16 -12.00 -18.92
C ASP A 64 24.75 -11.37 -18.82
N GLN A 65 23.77 -12.10 -19.36
CA GLN A 65 22.36 -11.69 -19.39
C GLN A 65 21.53 -12.32 -18.25
N ARG A 66 22.12 -13.26 -17.50
CA ARG A 66 21.46 -13.92 -16.36
C ARG A 66 21.46 -12.98 -15.15
N LYS A 67 20.61 -13.29 -14.17
CA LYS A 67 20.69 -12.64 -12.86
C LYS A 67 21.94 -13.12 -12.13
N LEU A 68 22.56 -12.23 -11.35
CA LEU A 68 23.80 -12.53 -10.62
C LEU A 68 23.74 -13.85 -9.81
N TYR A 69 22.63 -14.11 -9.10
CA TYR A 69 22.50 -15.36 -8.34
C TYR A 69 22.47 -16.62 -9.22
N GLN A 70 21.96 -16.51 -10.45
CA GLN A 70 21.98 -17.61 -11.40
C GLN A 70 23.41 -17.85 -11.87
N SER A 71 24.13 -16.79 -12.23
CA SER A 71 25.55 -16.86 -12.61
C SER A 71 26.40 -17.49 -11.50
N ARG A 72 26.22 -17.08 -10.25
CA ARG A 72 26.94 -17.65 -9.09
C ARG A 72 26.64 -19.12 -8.81
N ASN A 73 25.45 -19.60 -9.18
CA ASN A 73 25.04 -21.00 -8.97
C ASN A 73 25.51 -21.93 -10.10
N GLU A 74 26.13 -21.40 -11.15
CA GLU A 74 26.63 -22.18 -12.28
C GLU A 74 27.99 -22.78 -11.97
N LYS A 75 28.20 -24.04 -12.40
CA LYS A 75 29.43 -24.78 -12.08
C LYS A 75 30.70 -24.12 -12.63
N ASN A 76 30.57 -23.39 -13.73
CA ASN A 76 31.65 -22.72 -14.44
C ASN A 76 31.53 -21.18 -14.35
N TYR A 77 31.05 -20.66 -13.22
CA TYR A 77 30.98 -19.22 -12.99
C TYR A 77 32.37 -18.57 -13.16
N PHE A 78 32.50 -17.72 -14.19
CA PHE A 78 33.79 -17.16 -14.59
C PHE A 78 34.52 -16.40 -13.47
N PHE A 79 33.77 -15.67 -12.63
CA PHE A 79 34.34 -14.89 -11.54
C PHE A 79 34.45 -15.66 -10.22
N TYR A 80 34.25 -16.98 -10.18
CA TYR A 80 34.27 -17.76 -8.95
C TYR A 80 35.56 -17.55 -8.13
N ASP A 81 36.73 -17.69 -8.76
CA ASP A 81 38.04 -17.50 -8.11
C ASP A 81 38.47 -16.03 -8.03
N ILE A 82 37.77 -15.13 -8.74
CA ILE A 82 38.12 -13.71 -8.82
C ILE A 82 37.33 -12.89 -7.81
N GLU A 83 36.08 -13.27 -7.52
CA GLU A 83 35.17 -12.55 -6.62
C GLU A 83 35.78 -12.26 -5.23
N PRO A 84 36.52 -13.18 -4.59
CA PRO A 84 37.23 -12.91 -3.33
C PRO A 84 38.36 -11.87 -3.44
N LEU A 85 38.85 -11.61 -4.65
CA LEU A 85 39.94 -10.68 -4.97
C LEU A 85 39.43 -9.31 -5.41
N VAL A 86 38.11 -9.09 -5.37
CA VAL A 86 37.47 -7.84 -5.74
C VAL A 86 37.34 -6.93 -4.53
N SER A 87 37.86 -5.71 -4.64
CA SER A 87 37.57 -4.60 -3.75
C SER A 87 37.01 -3.42 -4.54
N PHE A 88 36.39 -2.46 -3.84
CA PHE A 88 35.82 -1.29 -4.50
C PHE A 88 35.77 -0.07 -3.58
N VAL A 89 35.76 1.11 -4.19
CA VAL A 89 35.61 2.40 -3.50
C VAL A 89 34.52 3.20 -4.21
N ASP A 90 33.40 3.42 -3.51
CA ASP A 90 32.32 4.29 -3.98
C ASP A 90 32.59 5.74 -3.53
N GLN A 91 32.73 6.66 -4.48
CA GLN A 91 33.08 8.07 -4.27
C GLN A 91 31.97 8.97 -4.84
N PRO A 92 30.80 9.05 -4.18
CA PRO A 92 29.76 9.99 -4.58
C PRO A 92 30.26 11.43 -4.40
N THR A 93 30.21 12.22 -5.46
CA THR A 93 30.53 13.67 -5.44
C THR A 93 29.30 14.52 -5.13
N VAL A 94 28.11 14.00 -5.42
CA VAL A 94 26.82 14.65 -5.12
C VAL A 94 25.89 13.65 -4.45
N ILE A 95 25.34 14.03 -3.30
CA ILE A 95 24.26 13.30 -2.62
C ILE A 95 23.12 14.26 -2.36
N ASN A 96 21.96 13.95 -2.94
CA ASN A 96 20.73 14.73 -2.79
C ASN A 96 19.60 13.88 -2.21
N ASN A 97 18.71 14.53 -1.47
CA ASN A 97 17.50 13.93 -0.94
C ASN A 97 16.30 14.58 -1.64
N GLU A 98 15.52 13.79 -2.37
CA GLU A 98 14.45 14.30 -3.21
C GLU A 98 13.12 13.59 -2.97
N MET A 99 12.04 14.36 -3.01
CA MET A 99 10.70 13.83 -3.00
C MET A 99 10.37 13.25 -4.38
N THR A 100 10.35 11.92 -4.46
CA THR A 100 10.05 11.20 -5.70
C THR A 100 8.69 10.56 -5.61
N TYR A 101 7.81 10.80 -6.60
CA TYR A 101 6.53 10.10 -6.70
C TYR A 101 6.76 8.69 -7.27
N ILE A 102 6.51 7.66 -6.46
CA ILE A 102 6.64 6.26 -6.88
C ILE A 102 5.26 5.65 -7.15
N ARG A 103 5.20 4.77 -8.15
CA ARG A 103 3.96 4.08 -8.53
C ARG A 103 3.67 2.95 -7.55
N ASN A 104 2.41 2.82 -7.18
CA ASN A 104 1.90 1.69 -6.42
C ASN A 104 1.19 0.73 -7.39
N ILE A 105 1.74 -0.47 -7.54
CA ILE A 105 1.23 -1.50 -8.46
C ILE A 105 0.36 -2.56 -7.77
N THR A 106 0.13 -2.43 -6.47
CA THR A 106 -0.68 -3.40 -5.70
C THR A 106 -2.18 -3.34 -6.02
N GLY A 107 -2.63 -2.27 -6.69
CA GLY A 107 -4.04 -2.08 -7.02
C GLY A 107 -4.90 -1.63 -5.83
N SER A 108 -4.29 -1.15 -4.74
CA SER A 108 -5.02 -0.62 -3.59
C SER A 108 -5.94 0.55 -3.98
N THR A 109 -7.08 0.64 -3.31
CA THR A 109 -8.07 1.70 -3.51
C THR A 109 -8.04 2.74 -2.39
N ASP A 110 -8.35 3.98 -2.75
CA ASP A 110 -8.45 5.12 -1.84
C ASP A 110 -9.64 4.89 -0.89
N GLN A 111 -9.48 5.23 0.39
CA GLN A 111 -10.50 4.94 1.42
C GLN A 111 -11.66 5.94 1.39
N GLU A 112 -11.41 7.15 0.90
CA GLU A 112 -12.33 8.30 0.96
C GLU A 112 -12.89 8.68 -0.41
N SER A 113 -12.31 8.16 -1.48
CA SER A 113 -12.61 8.57 -2.85
C SER A 113 -13.24 7.46 -3.71
N TYR A 114 -13.93 7.89 -4.76
CA TYR A 114 -14.54 7.05 -5.79
C TYR A 114 -14.26 7.65 -7.18
N ALA A 115 -14.68 6.95 -8.23
CA ALA A 115 -14.51 7.38 -9.62
C ALA A 115 -15.84 7.37 -10.39
N GLY A 116 -15.96 8.23 -11.40
CA GLY A 116 -17.15 8.34 -12.24
C GLY A 116 -18.28 9.19 -11.63
N ALA A 117 -19.45 9.10 -12.24
CA ALA A 117 -20.65 9.83 -11.80
C ALA A 117 -21.36 9.08 -10.66
N VAL A 118 -22.03 9.83 -9.78
CA VAL A 118 -22.84 9.28 -8.68
C VAL A 118 -24.19 8.80 -9.22
N LYS A 119 -24.63 7.61 -8.79
CA LYS A 119 -25.90 6.98 -9.18
C LYS A 119 -27.02 7.43 -8.23
N TYR A 120 -27.70 8.53 -8.56
CA TYR A 120 -28.83 9.04 -7.77
C TYR A 120 -30.12 8.24 -7.98
N ASP A 121 -30.19 7.48 -9.07
CA ASP A 121 -31.32 6.67 -9.52
C ASP A 121 -31.23 5.19 -9.07
N ASP A 122 -30.24 4.85 -8.23
CA ASP A 122 -30.14 3.48 -7.70
C ASP A 122 -31.37 3.17 -6.82
N PRO A 123 -32.06 2.02 -7.01
CA PRO A 123 -33.37 1.78 -6.38
C PRO A 123 -33.37 1.87 -4.85
N ILE A 124 -32.24 1.61 -4.17
CA ILE A 124 -32.18 1.78 -2.70
C ILE A 124 -32.46 3.22 -2.25
N PHE A 125 -32.33 4.21 -3.15
CA PHE A 125 -32.56 5.62 -2.86
C PHE A 125 -33.90 6.17 -3.36
N ILE A 126 -34.55 5.51 -4.32
CA ILE A 126 -35.75 6.02 -5.01
C ILE A 126 -37.01 5.13 -4.85
N SER A 127 -36.89 3.94 -4.26
CA SER A 127 -38.02 3.06 -4.01
C SER A 127 -38.95 3.58 -2.91
N ASP A 128 -40.17 3.05 -2.86
CA ASP A 128 -41.19 3.38 -1.86
C ASP A 128 -40.73 3.16 -0.41
N TYR A 129 -39.88 2.16 -0.17
CA TYR A 129 -39.30 1.88 1.15
C TYR A 129 -38.13 2.79 1.52
N SER A 130 -37.55 3.55 0.59
CA SER A 130 -36.26 4.26 0.78
C SER A 130 -36.31 5.29 1.91
N GLN A 131 -37.42 6.01 2.07
CA GLN A 131 -37.60 6.97 3.18
C GLN A 131 -37.66 6.28 4.53
N GLU A 132 -38.48 5.23 4.68
CA GLU A 132 -38.57 4.47 5.93
C GLU A 132 -37.26 3.74 6.26
N PHE A 133 -36.49 3.35 5.24
CA PHE A 133 -35.21 2.68 5.43
C PHE A 133 -34.10 3.65 5.88
N TRP A 134 -33.84 4.70 5.11
CA TRP A 134 -32.77 5.65 5.41
C TRP A 134 -33.12 6.64 6.53
N GLY A 135 -34.41 6.80 6.86
CA GLY A 135 -34.87 7.61 7.98
C GLY A 135 -34.34 7.13 9.34
N VAL A 136 -33.95 5.84 9.47
CA VAL A 136 -33.31 5.30 10.69
C VAL A 136 -32.05 6.08 11.07
N LEU A 137 -31.31 6.60 10.08
CA LEU A 137 -30.07 7.37 10.32
C LEU A 137 -30.33 8.76 10.91
N LYS A 138 -31.58 9.23 10.94
CA LYS A 138 -31.98 10.53 11.50
C LYS A 138 -32.40 10.48 12.96
N PHE A 139 -32.50 9.29 13.55
CA PHE A 139 -32.75 9.18 14.97
C PHE A 139 -31.57 9.74 15.78
N SER A 140 -31.87 10.30 16.95
CA SER A 140 -30.92 10.41 18.03
C SER A 140 -30.58 9.01 18.56
N PHE A 141 -29.53 8.87 19.37
CA PHE A 141 -29.16 7.56 19.86
C PHE A 141 -30.24 6.94 20.78
N ASP A 142 -30.91 7.76 21.59
CA ASP A 142 -32.01 7.28 22.45
C ASP A 142 -33.23 6.86 21.63
N GLU A 143 -33.61 7.66 20.62
CA GLU A 143 -34.68 7.31 19.69
C GLU A 143 -34.37 6.01 18.93
N LEU A 144 -33.11 5.81 18.54
CA LEU A 144 -32.66 4.58 17.91
C LEU A 144 -32.80 3.38 18.85
N CYS A 145 -32.43 3.53 20.13
CA CYS A 145 -32.60 2.45 21.12
C CYS A 145 -34.08 2.12 21.32
N GLN A 146 -34.95 3.14 21.37
CA GLN A 146 -36.41 2.95 21.41
C GLN A 146 -36.93 2.25 20.14
N PHE A 147 -36.43 2.62 18.96
CA PHE A 147 -36.75 1.98 17.69
C PHE A 147 -36.38 0.49 17.67
N ILE A 148 -35.20 0.15 18.22
CA ILE A 148 -34.75 -1.24 18.32
C ILE A 148 -35.68 -2.04 19.23
N VAL A 149 -35.93 -1.54 20.45
CA VAL A 149 -36.68 -2.27 21.49
C VAL A 149 -38.18 -2.35 21.19
N ASN A 150 -38.79 -1.22 20.84
CA ASN A 150 -40.25 -1.10 20.73
C ASN A 150 -40.77 -1.17 19.29
N GLY A 151 -39.90 -1.17 18.29
CA GLY A 151 -40.32 -1.23 16.89
C GLY A 151 -41.10 0.00 16.43
N THR A 152 -40.78 1.18 16.97
CA THR A 152 -41.44 2.43 16.58
C THR A 152 -41.32 2.67 15.07
N LYS A 153 -42.37 3.22 14.46
CA LYS A 153 -42.35 3.52 13.03
C LYS A 153 -41.36 4.65 12.73
N VAL A 154 -40.68 4.54 11.61
CA VAL A 154 -39.80 5.60 11.11
C VAL A 154 -40.66 6.69 10.48
N VAL A 155 -40.76 7.84 11.15
CA VAL A 155 -41.55 9.01 10.70
C VAL A 155 -40.67 10.18 10.24
N LYS A 156 -39.35 10.07 10.37
CA LYS A 156 -38.42 11.15 9.98
C LYS A 156 -38.09 11.04 8.50
N GLU A 157 -38.41 12.08 7.74
CA GLU A 157 -37.96 12.21 6.35
C GLU A 157 -36.44 12.44 6.30
N ASN A 158 -35.78 11.78 5.35
CA ASN A 158 -34.37 11.99 5.08
C ASN A 158 -34.19 12.56 3.67
N ILE A 159 -33.17 13.39 3.49
CA ILE A 159 -32.74 13.79 2.15
C ILE A 159 -31.89 12.64 1.62
N ILE A 160 -32.48 11.84 0.73
CA ILE A 160 -31.87 10.61 0.26
C ILE A 160 -31.03 10.89 -0.98
N SER A 161 -29.71 10.78 -0.81
CA SER A 161 -28.78 10.65 -1.92
C SER A 161 -27.53 9.89 -1.47
N PRO A 162 -26.79 9.25 -2.39
CA PRO A 162 -25.57 8.53 -2.03
C PRO A 162 -24.58 9.38 -1.22
N LEU A 163 -24.40 10.66 -1.59
CA LEU A 163 -23.47 11.56 -0.90
C LEU A 163 -23.93 11.89 0.51
N ILE A 164 -25.19 12.30 0.67
CA ILE A 164 -25.74 12.70 1.98
C ILE A 164 -25.77 11.51 2.92
N ILE A 165 -26.19 10.33 2.43
CA ILE A 165 -26.20 9.10 3.22
C ILE A 165 -24.77 8.69 3.58
N SER A 166 -23.82 8.77 2.65
CA SER A 166 -22.41 8.47 2.94
C SER A 166 -21.83 9.41 4.00
N GLU A 167 -22.14 10.69 3.98
CA GLU A 167 -21.69 11.68 4.97
C GLU A 167 -22.32 11.44 6.34
N GLN A 168 -23.62 11.11 6.37
CA GLN A 168 -24.32 10.72 7.61
C GLN A 168 -23.70 9.47 8.22
N LEU A 169 -23.43 8.42 7.43
CA LEU A 169 -22.80 7.20 7.94
C LEU A 169 -21.39 7.46 8.49
N ASP A 170 -20.62 8.34 7.83
CA ASP A 170 -19.29 8.74 8.31
C ASP A 170 -19.36 9.56 9.62
N SER A 171 -20.35 10.46 9.76
CA SER A 171 -20.54 11.23 11.00
C SER A 171 -20.96 10.34 12.17
N LEU A 172 -21.82 9.36 11.93
CA LEU A 172 -22.24 8.36 12.94
C LEU A 172 -21.05 7.54 13.44
N GLY A 173 -20.08 7.24 12.56
CA GLY A 173 -18.83 6.56 12.91
C GLY A 173 -17.94 7.33 13.90
N LYS A 174 -18.14 8.65 14.06
CA LYS A 174 -17.35 9.53 14.92
C LYS A 174 -17.99 9.77 16.29
N ILE A 175 -19.20 9.24 16.53
CA ILE A 175 -19.88 9.37 17.82
C ILE A 175 -19.06 8.63 18.89
N LYS A 176 -18.86 9.29 20.04
CA LYS A 176 -18.13 8.73 21.18
C LYS A 176 -18.84 7.50 21.74
N VAL A 177 -18.05 6.64 22.37
CA VAL A 177 -18.58 5.49 23.10
C VAL A 177 -19.46 5.94 24.27
N VAL A 178 -20.46 5.12 24.59
CA VAL A 178 -21.44 5.36 25.66
C VAL A 178 -21.49 4.16 26.60
N GLU A 179 -21.99 4.36 27.81
CA GLU A 179 -22.16 3.29 28.79
C GLU A 179 -23.27 2.32 28.35
N ASN A 180 -23.10 1.05 28.73
CA ASN A 180 -24.07 0.00 28.47
C ASN A 180 -25.08 -0.08 29.64
N GLU A 181 -26.04 0.83 29.66
CA GLU A 181 -27.02 0.92 30.75
C GLU A 181 -28.42 1.28 30.25
N GLY A 182 -29.44 0.97 31.05
CA GLY A 182 -30.84 1.33 30.78
C GLY A 182 -31.34 0.87 29.41
N ILE A 183 -31.86 1.81 28.62
CA ILE A 183 -32.41 1.50 27.28
C ILE A 183 -31.35 1.00 26.30
N VAL A 184 -30.09 1.39 26.48
CA VAL A 184 -28.97 0.98 25.63
C VAL A 184 -28.70 -0.51 25.79
N GLU A 185 -28.70 -1.00 27.03
CA GLU A 185 -28.50 -2.42 27.33
C GLU A 185 -29.66 -3.28 26.80
N LEU A 186 -30.90 -2.79 26.93
CA LEU A 186 -32.07 -3.46 26.37
C LEU A 186 -31.97 -3.56 24.84
N ALA A 187 -31.63 -2.46 24.18
CA ALA A 187 -31.44 -2.43 22.73
C ALA A 187 -30.29 -3.35 22.28
N ARG A 188 -29.17 -3.40 23.03
CA ARG A 188 -28.07 -4.36 22.81
C ARG A 188 -28.60 -5.80 22.83
N THR A 189 -29.35 -6.16 23.86
CA THR A 189 -29.87 -7.52 24.05
C THR A 189 -30.80 -7.93 22.90
N VAL A 190 -31.63 -7.01 22.41
CA VAL A 190 -32.47 -7.23 21.22
C VAL A 190 -31.62 -7.45 19.97
N LEU A 191 -30.59 -6.63 19.75
CA LEU A 191 -29.69 -6.78 18.61
C LEU A 191 -28.87 -8.07 18.67
N GLU A 192 -28.38 -8.49 19.83
CA GLU A 192 -27.66 -9.76 20.00
C GLU A 192 -28.57 -10.97 19.79
N LYS A 193 -29.83 -10.91 20.26
CA LYS A 193 -30.81 -11.95 19.95
C LYS A 193 -31.08 -12.04 18.45
N LYS A 194 -31.10 -10.91 17.75
CA LYS A 194 -31.35 -10.87 16.30
C LYS A 194 -30.12 -11.24 15.46
N PHE A 195 -28.93 -10.87 15.94
CA PHE A 195 -27.64 -11.05 15.27
C PHE A 195 -26.65 -11.67 16.27
N PRO A 196 -26.80 -12.97 16.58
CA PRO A 196 -26.02 -13.64 17.63
C PRO A 196 -24.53 -13.77 17.28
N ASP A 197 -24.18 -13.57 16.00
CA ASP A 197 -22.81 -13.54 15.50
C ASP A 197 -22.05 -12.25 15.85
N ILE A 198 -22.73 -11.25 16.42
CA ILE A 198 -22.19 -9.90 16.62
C ILE A 198 -22.08 -9.57 18.10
N ASN A 199 -20.84 -9.30 18.55
CA ASN A 199 -20.60 -8.69 19.86
C ASN A 199 -20.64 -7.16 19.76
N TYR A 200 -21.50 -6.51 20.56
CA TYR A 200 -21.68 -5.05 20.56
C TYR A 200 -20.91 -4.31 21.66
N LEU A 201 -20.14 -5.02 22.48
CA LEU A 201 -19.28 -4.42 23.50
C LEU A 201 -17.86 -4.21 22.96
N ASP A 202 -17.24 -3.10 23.34
CA ASP A 202 -15.81 -2.88 23.14
C ASP A 202 -14.96 -3.52 24.26
N SER A 203 -13.64 -3.37 24.20
CA SER A 203 -12.73 -3.95 25.20
C SER A 203 -12.89 -3.38 26.62
N LYS A 204 -13.70 -2.32 26.80
CA LYS A 204 -14.01 -1.68 28.08
C LYS A 204 -15.48 -1.85 28.45
N ASN A 205 -16.20 -2.79 27.83
CA ASN A 205 -17.63 -3.03 28.02
C ASN A 205 -18.53 -1.81 27.70
N LYS A 206 -18.07 -0.93 26.80
CA LYS A 206 -18.84 0.21 26.32
C LYS A 206 -19.45 -0.05 24.95
N ILE A 207 -20.44 0.74 24.59
CA ILE A 207 -21.12 0.67 23.30
C ILE A 207 -20.58 1.72 22.35
N LYS A 208 -20.38 1.33 21.10
CA LYS A 208 -20.19 2.28 19.99
C LYS A 208 -21.55 2.52 19.32
N PRO A 209 -22.15 3.73 19.43
CA PRO A 209 -23.43 4.03 18.81
C PRO A 209 -23.51 3.67 17.32
N ALA A 210 -22.43 3.87 16.57
CA ALA A 210 -22.33 3.50 15.16
C ALA A 210 -22.76 2.04 14.88
N TRP A 211 -22.39 1.09 15.75
CA TRP A 211 -22.74 -0.33 15.57
C TRP A 211 -24.26 -0.55 15.64
N PHE A 212 -24.95 0.22 16.48
CA PHE A 212 -26.40 0.16 16.60
C PHE A 212 -27.06 0.75 15.37
N TYR A 213 -26.59 1.91 14.87
CA TYR A 213 -27.14 2.49 13.63
C TYR A 213 -27.00 1.52 12.47
N PHE A 214 -25.81 0.96 12.26
CA PHE A 214 -25.57 0.05 11.14
C PHE A 214 -26.38 -1.23 11.26
N SER A 215 -26.48 -1.82 12.46
CA SER A 215 -27.31 -3.02 12.68
C SER A 215 -28.80 -2.73 12.59
N SER A 216 -29.23 -1.52 12.95
CA SER A 216 -30.62 -1.09 12.83
C SER A 216 -31.07 -0.94 11.38
N LEU A 217 -30.16 -0.63 10.44
CA LEU A 217 -30.48 -0.72 9.02
C LEU A 217 -30.81 -2.15 8.59
N TYR A 218 -30.06 -3.14 9.07
CA TYR A 218 -30.35 -4.56 8.81
C TYR A 218 -31.68 -4.99 9.44
N LEU A 219 -31.93 -4.57 10.69
CA LEU A 219 -33.21 -4.80 11.37
C LEU A 219 -34.37 -4.17 10.60
N GLN A 220 -34.20 -2.93 10.11
CA GLN A 220 -35.22 -2.21 9.37
C GLN A 220 -35.50 -2.85 8.01
N LEU A 221 -34.49 -3.34 7.29
CA LEU A 221 -34.74 -4.10 6.06
C LEU A 221 -35.61 -5.33 6.33
N GLN A 222 -35.35 -6.07 7.40
CA GLN A 222 -36.17 -7.24 7.74
C GLN A 222 -37.62 -6.87 8.10
N ARG A 223 -37.83 -5.71 8.73
CA ARG A 223 -39.19 -5.21 9.03
C ARG A 223 -39.90 -4.73 7.76
N LEU A 224 -39.17 -4.10 6.83
CA LEU A 224 -39.74 -3.61 5.57
C LEU A 224 -40.06 -4.73 4.58
N GLU A 225 -39.35 -5.86 4.63
CA GLU A 225 -39.62 -7.06 3.82
C GLU A 225 -41.06 -7.59 3.95
N GLU A 226 -41.73 -7.32 5.07
CA GLU A 226 -43.13 -7.73 5.27
C GLU A 226 -44.10 -6.93 4.40
N ARG A 227 -43.69 -5.78 3.88
CA ARG A 227 -44.54 -4.80 3.17
C ARG A 227 -44.05 -4.45 1.77
N PHE A 228 -42.75 -4.55 1.53
CA PHE A 228 -42.09 -4.07 0.32
C PHE A 228 -41.11 -5.10 -0.23
N ASP A 229 -40.86 -5.03 -1.54
CA ASP A 229 -39.70 -5.71 -2.12
C ASP A 229 -38.43 -4.89 -1.86
N VAL A 230 -37.59 -5.35 -0.94
CA VAL A 230 -36.31 -4.72 -0.61
C VAL A 230 -35.11 -5.45 -1.24
N SER A 231 -35.34 -6.34 -2.22
CA SER A 231 -34.28 -7.10 -2.88
C SER A 231 -33.20 -6.19 -3.47
N SER A 232 -33.58 -5.00 -3.96
CA SER A 232 -32.66 -3.99 -4.46
C SER A 232 -31.72 -3.39 -3.41
N ALA A 233 -32.07 -3.43 -2.13
CA ALA A 233 -31.18 -2.97 -1.05
C ALA A 233 -30.08 -3.96 -0.70
N ARG A 234 -30.18 -5.21 -1.17
CA ARG A 234 -29.31 -6.32 -0.78
C ARG A 234 -28.44 -6.77 -1.95
N THR A 235 -27.18 -7.05 -1.65
CA THR A 235 -26.32 -7.81 -2.57
C THR A 235 -26.75 -9.28 -2.61
N LYS A 236 -26.21 -10.07 -3.55
CA LYS A 236 -26.44 -11.52 -3.63
C LYS A 236 -26.13 -12.29 -2.33
N ALA A 237 -25.26 -11.75 -1.49
CA ALA A 237 -24.91 -12.32 -0.18
C ALA A 237 -25.84 -11.83 0.95
N GLY A 238 -26.91 -11.10 0.65
CA GLY A 238 -27.87 -10.57 1.63
C GLY A 238 -27.38 -9.35 2.41
N VAL A 239 -26.23 -8.76 2.06
CA VAL A 239 -25.64 -7.61 2.77
C VAL A 239 -25.91 -6.29 2.06
N ILE A 240 -25.96 -5.20 2.83
CA ILE A 240 -26.01 -3.82 2.31
C ILE A 240 -24.60 -3.44 1.84
N LYS A 241 -24.46 -2.99 0.60
CA LYS A 241 -23.12 -2.74 0.04
C LYS A 241 -22.43 -1.59 0.77
N GLY A 242 -21.22 -1.87 1.29
CA GLY A 242 -20.41 -0.90 2.03
C GLY A 242 -20.81 -0.70 3.49
N ILE A 243 -21.87 -1.35 3.98
CA ILE A 243 -22.34 -1.26 5.37
C ILE A 243 -22.44 -2.67 5.94
N SER A 244 -21.63 -3.00 6.93
CA SER A 244 -21.79 -4.19 7.77
C SER A 244 -22.45 -3.81 9.09
N LYS A 245 -22.96 -4.79 9.86
CA LYS A 245 -23.57 -4.57 11.18
C LYS A 245 -22.67 -3.79 12.17
N LYS A 246 -21.34 -3.82 12.00
CA LYS A 246 -20.38 -3.11 12.88
C LYS A 246 -19.52 -2.05 12.20
N ASN A 247 -19.60 -1.89 10.89
CA ASN A 247 -18.68 -1.01 10.17
C ASN A 247 -19.27 -0.46 8.89
N PHE A 248 -18.93 0.78 8.58
CA PHE A 248 -19.16 1.43 7.30
C PHE A 248 -17.83 1.56 6.56
N THR A 249 -17.83 1.32 5.25
CA THR A 249 -16.66 1.50 4.40
C THR A 249 -17.05 2.39 3.23
N LYS A 250 -16.70 3.68 3.35
CA LYS A 250 -17.06 4.72 2.39
C LYS A 250 -16.66 4.40 0.96
N LYS A 251 -15.42 3.95 0.73
CA LYS A 251 -14.99 3.52 -0.62
C LYS A 251 -15.85 2.40 -1.21
N ASN A 252 -16.29 1.44 -0.40
CA ASN A 252 -17.09 0.30 -0.88
C ASN A 252 -18.52 0.75 -1.18
N PHE A 253 -19.07 1.65 -0.37
CA PHE A 253 -20.38 2.25 -0.55
C PHE A 253 -20.39 3.14 -1.80
N MET A 254 -19.53 4.16 -1.84
CA MET A 254 -19.44 5.08 -2.97
C MET A 254 -18.98 4.41 -4.25
N GLY A 255 -18.08 3.42 -4.17
CA GLY A 255 -17.67 2.63 -5.33
C GLY A 255 -18.82 1.81 -5.92
N HIS A 256 -19.82 1.41 -5.12
CA HIS A 256 -21.00 0.75 -5.65
C HIS A 256 -21.98 1.73 -6.31
N TYR A 257 -22.24 2.84 -5.61
CA TYR A 257 -23.17 3.89 -6.04
C TYR A 257 -22.51 4.96 -6.92
N SER A 258 -21.43 4.58 -7.62
CA SER A 258 -20.79 5.37 -8.67
C SER A 258 -20.56 4.51 -9.91
N THR A 259 -20.45 5.16 -11.07
CA THR A 259 -20.26 4.45 -12.36
C THR A 259 -18.82 3.97 -12.58
N GLY A 260 -17.83 4.63 -11.96
CA GLY A 260 -16.41 4.32 -12.13
C GLY A 260 -15.80 3.47 -11.01
N GLY A 261 -16.57 3.15 -9.97
CA GLY A 261 -16.13 2.23 -8.92
C GLY A 261 -15.22 2.86 -7.86
N GLU A 262 -14.49 2.00 -7.16
CA GLU A 262 -13.48 2.42 -6.20
C GLU A 262 -12.29 3.11 -6.89
N LYS A 263 -11.82 4.23 -6.34
CA LYS A 263 -10.70 4.97 -6.91
C LYS A 263 -9.37 4.26 -6.62
N LYS A 264 -8.61 3.92 -7.66
CA LYS A 264 -7.26 3.34 -7.51
C LYS A 264 -6.25 4.36 -6.98
N VAL A 265 -5.38 3.93 -6.07
CA VAL A 265 -4.20 4.68 -5.64
C VAL A 265 -3.04 4.36 -6.56
N TRP A 266 -2.70 5.29 -7.44
CA TRP A 266 -1.67 5.10 -8.46
C TRP A 266 -0.23 5.14 -7.92
N GLY A 267 -0.04 5.66 -6.72
CA GLY A 267 1.26 5.91 -6.15
C GLY A 267 1.21 6.91 -5.01
N ASN A 268 2.39 7.26 -4.54
CA ASN A 268 2.57 8.25 -3.48
C ASN A 268 3.99 8.83 -3.53
N PRO A 269 4.23 10.00 -2.93
CA PRO A 269 5.57 10.45 -2.61
C PRO A 269 6.30 9.42 -1.74
N TYR A 270 7.57 9.14 -2.06
CA TYR A 270 8.43 8.31 -1.21
C TYR A 270 9.00 9.16 -0.08
N ILE A 271 8.32 9.12 1.07
CA ILE A 271 8.65 9.89 2.26
C ILE A 271 8.36 9.06 3.52
N HIS A 272 9.28 9.10 4.47
CA HIS A 272 9.07 8.63 5.82
C HIS A 272 9.21 9.83 6.78
N GLU A 273 8.23 10.03 7.65
CA GLU A 273 8.26 11.08 8.65
C GLU A 273 8.22 10.43 10.03
N GLU A 274 9.11 10.86 10.92
CA GLU A 274 9.15 10.39 12.30
C GLU A 274 9.34 11.57 13.26
N PHE A 275 8.93 11.37 14.52
CA PHE A 275 9.13 12.35 15.57
C PHE A 275 10.23 11.88 16.50
N ILE A 276 11.36 12.59 16.49
CA ILE A 276 12.53 12.29 17.31
C ILE A 276 12.49 13.22 18.52
N LYS A 277 12.54 12.64 19.73
CA LYS A 277 12.52 13.40 20.98
C LYS A 277 13.73 14.35 21.03
N GLY A 278 13.47 15.66 21.08
CA GLY A 278 14.49 16.71 21.13
C GLY A 278 14.78 17.37 19.77
N GLU A 279 14.53 16.69 18.65
CA GLU A 279 14.75 17.22 17.29
C GLU A 279 13.44 17.61 16.59
N GLY A 280 12.31 17.04 17.03
CA GLY A 280 11.00 17.30 16.44
C GLY A 280 10.71 16.38 15.26
N LYS A 281 10.00 16.90 14.26
CA LYS A 281 9.54 16.12 13.11
C LYS A 281 10.64 16.06 12.04
N THR A 282 11.19 14.87 11.83
CA THR A 282 12.23 14.60 10.82
C THR A 282 11.62 13.95 9.58
N LYS A 283 12.10 14.34 8.40
CA LYS A 283 11.66 13.81 7.10
C LYS A 283 12.79 13.09 6.40
N HIS A 284 12.54 11.86 6.00
CA HIS A 284 13.45 11.04 5.20
C HIS A 284 12.89 10.91 3.78
N LEU A 285 13.69 11.31 2.80
CA LEU A 285 13.34 11.29 1.37
C LEU A 285 14.23 10.31 0.59
N MET A 286 13.91 10.08 -0.67
CA MET A 286 14.74 9.26 -1.53
C MET A 286 16.12 9.87 -1.70
N THR A 287 17.17 9.08 -1.45
CA THR A 287 18.55 9.49 -1.67
C THR A 287 18.95 9.17 -3.10
N LYS A 288 19.50 10.16 -3.79
CA LYS A 288 20.15 10.02 -5.10
C LYS A 288 21.64 10.34 -4.96
N ALA A 289 22.46 9.68 -5.75
CA ALA A 289 23.89 9.88 -5.74
C ALA A 289 24.45 9.94 -7.17
N SER A 290 25.43 10.81 -7.35
CA SER A 290 26.27 10.90 -8.55
C SER A 290 27.74 10.92 -8.14
N GLY A 291 28.62 10.34 -8.94
CA GLY A 291 30.05 10.29 -8.65
C GLY A 291 30.73 9.14 -9.39
N THR A 292 31.74 8.58 -8.75
CA THR A 292 32.60 7.56 -9.35
C THR A 292 32.67 6.32 -8.47
N LEU A 293 32.63 5.14 -9.07
CA LEU A 293 32.87 3.87 -8.43
C LEU A 293 34.15 3.26 -9.02
N GLU A 294 35.14 3.07 -8.17
CA GLU A 294 36.39 2.39 -8.54
C GLU A 294 36.31 0.93 -8.13
N ILE A 295 36.47 0.03 -9.09
CA ILE A 295 36.44 -1.41 -8.88
C ILE A 295 37.86 -1.94 -9.12
N ILE A 296 38.41 -2.65 -8.14
CA ILE A 296 39.78 -3.15 -8.14
C ILE A 296 39.74 -4.68 -8.10
N LEU A 297 40.37 -5.31 -9.08
CA LEU A 297 40.55 -6.75 -9.16
C LEU A 297 42.03 -7.04 -8.95
N ASN A 298 42.38 -7.68 -7.83
CA ASN A 298 43.75 -8.10 -7.54
C ASN A 298 44.09 -9.38 -8.31
N ILE A 299 44.34 -9.22 -9.60
CA ILE A 299 44.65 -10.29 -10.55
C ILE A 299 45.88 -9.92 -11.37
N ASN A 300 46.57 -10.93 -11.89
CA ASN A 300 47.72 -10.72 -12.76
C ASN A 300 47.33 -10.01 -14.06
N ARG A 301 48.33 -9.43 -14.71
CA ARG A 301 48.12 -8.64 -15.94
C ARG A 301 47.49 -9.42 -17.10
N ASP A 302 47.75 -10.72 -17.23
CA ASP A 302 47.22 -11.52 -18.33
C ASP A 302 45.72 -11.78 -18.16
N LYS A 303 45.28 -12.11 -16.93
CA LYS A 303 43.86 -12.22 -16.61
C LYS A 303 43.16 -10.87 -16.75
N ALA A 304 43.81 -9.77 -16.40
CA ALA A 304 43.28 -8.42 -16.61
C ALA A 304 43.05 -8.11 -18.10
N LYS A 305 43.96 -8.52 -18.99
CA LYS A 305 43.79 -8.37 -20.45
C LYS A 305 42.68 -9.25 -21.00
N GLU A 306 42.54 -10.48 -20.50
CA GLU A 306 41.44 -11.37 -20.86
C GLU A 306 40.09 -10.73 -20.54
N ILE A 307 39.90 -10.24 -19.31
CA ILE A 307 38.66 -9.57 -18.90
C ILE A 307 38.42 -8.32 -19.76
N LYS A 308 39.45 -7.50 -19.99
CA LYS A 308 39.31 -6.32 -20.85
C LYS A 308 38.83 -6.71 -22.25
N SER A 309 39.43 -7.75 -22.85
CA SER A 309 39.00 -8.24 -24.17
C SER A 309 37.56 -8.75 -24.14
N MET A 310 37.12 -9.41 -23.07
CA MET A 310 35.73 -9.83 -22.92
C MET A 310 34.77 -8.64 -22.85
N ILE A 311 35.14 -7.57 -22.13
CA ILE A 311 34.36 -6.33 -22.06
C ILE A 311 34.26 -5.66 -23.44
N ASP A 312 35.40 -5.52 -24.12
CA ASP A 312 35.49 -4.91 -25.45
C ASP A 312 34.63 -5.71 -26.47
N ASN A 313 34.69 -7.04 -26.41
CA ASN A 313 33.89 -7.93 -27.26
C ASN A 313 32.39 -7.89 -26.94
N ALA A 314 32.01 -7.74 -25.66
CA ALA A 314 30.62 -7.66 -25.24
C ALA A 314 29.96 -6.32 -25.62
N GLY A 315 30.75 -5.25 -25.78
CA GLY A 315 30.28 -3.97 -26.30
C GLY A 315 29.25 -3.25 -25.42
N VAL A 316 29.32 -3.43 -24.10
CA VAL A 316 28.37 -2.85 -23.15
C VAL A 316 28.75 -1.40 -22.83
N SER A 317 27.94 -0.44 -23.29
CA SER A 317 28.28 0.99 -23.25
C SER A 317 27.69 1.75 -22.07
N SER A 318 26.40 1.59 -21.78
CA SER A 318 25.70 2.31 -20.70
C SER A 318 24.77 1.38 -19.92
N PHE A 319 24.69 1.56 -18.61
CA PHE A 319 23.87 0.76 -17.70
C PHE A 319 23.42 1.57 -16.48
N TYR A 320 22.70 0.93 -15.56
CA TYR A 320 22.31 1.54 -14.28
C TYR A 320 23.21 1.03 -13.15
N LEU A 321 23.66 1.93 -12.27
CA LEU A 321 24.30 1.55 -11.01
C LEU A 321 23.21 1.33 -9.94
N GLY A 322 22.96 0.08 -9.58
CA GLY A 322 21.95 -0.29 -8.59
C GLY A 322 20.53 -0.13 -9.13
N LYS A 323 19.91 1.04 -8.95
CA LYS A 323 18.54 1.32 -9.40
C LYS A 323 18.44 2.68 -10.10
N LYS A 324 17.96 2.67 -11.36
CA LYS A 324 17.82 3.87 -12.21
C LYS A 324 19.13 4.69 -12.27
N GLY A 325 19.09 5.87 -12.88
CA GLY A 325 20.27 6.71 -13.12
C GLY A 325 20.94 6.39 -14.45
N LEU A 326 22.19 6.80 -14.63
CA LEU A 326 23.03 6.47 -15.77
C LEU A 326 24.41 6.12 -15.22
N ALA A 327 25.04 5.09 -15.76
CA ALA A 327 26.41 4.72 -15.45
C ALA A 327 27.11 4.21 -16.71
N TYR A 328 28.41 4.48 -16.81
CA TYR A 328 29.28 4.00 -17.89
C TYR A 328 30.69 3.78 -17.38
N VAL A 329 31.46 2.96 -18.09
CA VAL A 329 32.88 2.74 -17.78
C VAL A 329 33.67 3.90 -18.40
N SER A 330 34.33 4.71 -17.57
CA SER A 330 35.17 5.81 -18.05
C SER A 330 36.62 5.39 -18.29
N ASN A 331 37.10 4.36 -17.56
CA ASN A 331 38.45 3.85 -17.75
C ASN A 331 38.59 2.37 -17.36
N VAL A 332 39.46 1.64 -18.07
CA VAL A 332 39.88 0.27 -17.74
C VAL A 332 41.41 0.17 -17.77
N SER A 333 42.02 0.05 -16.60
CA SER A 333 43.47 -0.16 -16.43
C SER A 333 43.78 -1.64 -16.21
N THR A 334 44.62 -2.21 -17.07
CA THR A 334 45.13 -3.60 -16.93
C THR A 334 46.40 -3.69 -16.08
N LYS A 335 46.85 -2.58 -15.49
CA LYS A 335 48.00 -2.59 -14.58
C LYS A 335 47.66 -3.40 -13.31
N GLU A 336 48.68 -4.03 -12.76
CA GLU A 336 48.59 -4.64 -11.44
C GLU A 336 48.49 -3.51 -10.41
N GLU A 337 47.40 -3.53 -9.64
CA GLU A 337 47.20 -2.62 -8.53
C GLU A 337 47.75 -3.37 -7.30
N LYS A 338 48.71 -2.76 -6.60
CA LYS A 338 49.38 -3.37 -5.44
C LYS A 338 48.69 -2.97 -4.14
#